data_AF-B9TFZ8-F1
#
_entry.id   AF-B9TFZ8-F1
#
_cell.length_a   1.000
_cell.length_b   1.000
_cell.length_c   1.000
_cell.angle_alpha   90.00
_cell.angle_beta   90.00
_cell.angle_gamma   90.00
#
_symmetry.space_group_name_H-M   'P 1'
#
loop_
_entity.id
_entity.type
_entity.pdbx_description
1 polymer ?
#
loop_
_entity_poly.entity_id
_entity_poly.type
_entity_poly.pdbx_seq_one_letter_code
_entity_poly.pdbx_strand_id
1 'polypeptide(L)'
;MPAFAIAALLILVTVLPARAADRIDRQALVARHAPHLTAPDPWAPLSVGNGRFCFTADVTGLQTFADHYRAHGIGLETQARWAWHEDPNPHGYKLADANKSYTAHGKTVDYPTRLDVPAAAWLRENPHPQPLGQLALAYTHRDGRPLALADVDAVDQRLDLWRGILTSAYTIDGERVVVTTAVAPDRDSPDRDTLAVRIESTLLARGLAVRLALPRGYVAGIKQNPPLDWSQPASHTTTI
;
A
#
# COMPACT_ATOMS: atom_id res chain seq x y z
N MET A 1 -44.62 -13.58 -80.69
CA MET A 1 -43.92 -14.39 -79.66
C MET A 1 -43.08 -13.41 -78.83
N PRO A 2 -43.28 -13.27 -77.51
CA PRO A 2 -42.73 -12.15 -76.76
C PRO A 2 -41.27 -12.39 -76.36
N ALA A 3 -40.47 -11.34 -76.42
CA ALA A 3 -39.08 -11.30 -76.02
C ALA A 3 -38.96 -11.20 -74.49
N PHE A 4 -38.20 -12.11 -73.87
CA PHE A 4 -37.86 -12.06 -72.45
C PHE A 4 -36.67 -11.10 -72.26
N ALA A 5 -36.92 -9.96 -71.60
CA ALA A 5 -35.87 -9.07 -71.12
C ALA A 5 -35.38 -9.56 -69.74
N ILE A 6 -34.11 -9.95 -69.65
CA ILE A 6 -33.47 -10.31 -68.38
C ILE A 6 -33.00 -9.00 -67.72
N ALA A 7 -33.66 -8.60 -66.63
CA ALA A 7 -33.23 -7.50 -65.79
C ALA A 7 -32.10 -7.98 -64.87
N ALA A 8 -30.88 -7.50 -65.09
CA ALA A 8 -29.74 -7.74 -64.21
C ALA A 8 -29.87 -6.87 -62.95
N LEU A 9 -30.06 -7.51 -61.80
CA LEU A 9 -30.09 -6.86 -60.49
C LEU A 9 -28.66 -6.57 -60.02
N LEU A 10 -28.21 -5.32 -60.16
CA LEU A 10 -26.96 -4.82 -59.57
C LEU A 10 -27.16 -4.63 -58.07
N ILE A 11 -26.65 -5.57 -57.26
CA ILE A 11 -26.56 -5.43 -55.82
C ILE A 11 -25.37 -4.52 -55.50
N LEU A 12 -25.65 -3.25 -55.22
CA LEU A 12 -24.65 -2.31 -54.74
C LEU A 12 -24.33 -2.64 -53.27
N VAL A 13 -23.25 -3.39 -53.05
CA VAL A 13 -22.71 -3.62 -51.70
C VAL A 13 -22.04 -2.33 -51.24
N THR A 14 -22.74 -1.54 -50.43
CA THR A 14 -22.14 -0.40 -49.72
C THR A 14 -21.23 -0.92 -48.63
N VAL A 15 -19.92 -0.93 -48.90
CA VAL A 15 -18.90 -1.14 -47.88
C VAL A 15 -18.87 0.10 -46.99
N LEU A 16 -19.46 0.02 -45.81
CA LEU A 16 -19.31 1.05 -44.78
C LEU A 16 -17.82 1.12 -44.41
N PRO A 17 -17.18 2.30 -44.42
CA PRO A 17 -15.81 2.41 -43.96
C PRO A 17 -15.76 1.97 -42.49
N ALA A 18 -14.86 1.03 -42.19
CA ALA A 18 -14.57 0.68 -40.81
C ALA A 18 -14.17 1.97 -40.08
N ARG A 19 -14.95 2.37 -39.06
CA ARG A 19 -14.56 3.45 -38.16
C ARG A 19 -13.18 3.08 -37.61
N ALA A 20 -12.16 3.88 -37.94
CA ALA A 20 -10.90 3.83 -37.22
C ALA A 20 -11.26 3.95 -35.73
N ALA A 21 -10.89 2.97 -34.92
CA ALA A 21 -11.15 3.03 -33.49
C ALA A 21 -10.52 4.32 -32.96
N ASP A 22 -11.34 5.22 -32.39
CA ASP A 22 -10.85 6.44 -31.78
C ASP A 22 -9.73 6.08 -30.81
N ARG A 23 -8.59 6.76 -30.94
CA ARG A 23 -7.41 6.51 -30.09
C ARG A 23 -7.85 6.65 -28.63
N ILE A 24 -7.59 5.62 -27.82
CA ILE A 24 -7.92 5.64 -26.39
C ILE A 24 -7.14 6.77 -25.72
N ASP A 25 -7.85 7.73 -25.15
CA ASP A 25 -7.30 8.67 -24.18
C ASP A 25 -7.02 7.91 -22.88
N ARG A 26 -5.77 7.47 -22.72
CA ARG A 26 -5.33 6.70 -21.56
C ARG A 26 -5.37 7.52 -20.28
N GLN A 27 -5.08 8.81 -20.36
CA GLN A 27 -5.06 9.67 -19.17
C GLN A 27 -6.49 9.89 -18.67
N ALA A 28 -7.44 10.20 -19.57
CA ALA A 28 -8.85 10.31 -19.19
C ALA A 28 -9.41 8.98 -18.68
N LEU A 29 -9.04 7.86 -19.30
CA LEU A 29 -9.46 6.53 -18.86
C LEU A 29 -8.98 6.20 -17.45
N VAL A 30 -7.71 6.47 -17.14
CA VAL A 30 -7.12 6.25 -15.81
C VAL A 30 -7.74 7.20 -14.79
N ALA A 31 -7.87 8.48 -15.12
CA ALA A 31 -8.43 9.50 -14.23
C ALA A 31 -9.88 9.21 -13.82
N ARG A 32 -10.69 8.64 -14.71
CA ARG A 32 -12.08 8.24 -14.41
C ARG A 32 -12.19 7.24 -13.25
N HIS A 33 -11.16 6.42 -13.04
CA HIS A 33 -11.12 5.37 -12.03
C HIS A 33 -10.18 5.69 -10.87
N ALA A 34 -9.74 6.96 -10.74
CA ALA A 34 -8.94 7.41 -9.63
C ALA A 34 -9.73 7.24 -8.30
N PRO A 35 -9.18 6.52 -7.30
CA PRO A 35 -9.83 6.39 -6.00
C PRO A 35 -10.07 7.76 -5.36
N HIS A 36 -11.27 7.94 -4.82
CA HIS A 36 -11.70 9.13 -4.10
C HIS A 36 -12.46 8.70 -2.85
N LEU A 37 -11.91 9.05 -1.68
CA LEU A 37 -12.54 8.82 -0.39
C LEU A 37 -13.05 10.15 0.18
N THR A 38 -14.29 10.14 0.66
CA THR A 38 -14.92 11.29 1.33
C THR A 38 -15.16 11.03 2.82
N ALA A 39 -14.70 9.90 3.33
CA ALA A 39 -14.78 9.49 4.73
C ALA A 39 -13.69 8.44 5.03
N PRO A 40 -13.31 8.24 6.30
CA PRO A 40 -12.46 7.12 6.69
C PRO A 40 -13.10 5.77 6.35
N ASP A 41 -12.31 4.88 5.73
CA ASP A 41 -12.70 3.49 5.46
C ASP A 41 -11.52 2.55 5.78
N PRO A 42 -11.58 1.80 6.89
CA PRO A 42 -10.53 0.84 7.27
C PRO A 42 -10.21 -0.23 6.23
N TRP A 43 -11.13 -0.50 5.30
CA TRP A 43 -10.97 -1.51 4.25
C TRP A 43 -10.47 -0.94 2.93
N ALA A 44 -10.34 0.39 2.84
CA ALA A 44 -9.90 1.07 1.62
C ALA A 44 -8.78 2.10 1.85
N PRO A 45 -7.71 1.81 2.62
CA PRO A 45 -6.56 2.71 2.67
C PRO A 45 -5.92 2.84 1.28
N LEU A 46 -5.30 4.00 1.03
CA LEU A 46 -4.65 4.29 -0.26
C LEU A 46 -3.13 4.21 -0.13
N SER A 47 -2.48 3.69 -1.17
CA SER A 47 -1.03 3.49 -1.18
C SER A 47 -0.36 4.25 -2.32
N VAL A 48 0.85 4.72 -2.05
CA VAL A 48 1.79 5.23 -3.07
C VAL A 48 3.08 4.41 -3.02
N GLY A 49 3.71 4.19 -4.17
CA GLY A 49 4.90 3.37 -4.26
C GLY A 49 5.56 3.43 -5.63
N ASN A 50 6.77 2.90 -5.72
CA ASN A 50 7.59 2.85 -6.94
C ASN A 50 7.85 1.41 -7.43
N GLY A 51 7.13 0.43 -6.87
CA GLY A 51 7.28 -1.01 -7.16
C GLY A 51 8.33 -1.73 -6.32
N ARG A 52 9.22 -0.98 -5.64
CA ARG A 52 10.22 -1.49 -4.69
C ARG A 52 9.93 -1.06 -3.25
N PHE A 53 9.30 0.09 -3.08
CA PHE A 53 8.83 0.66 -1.83
C PHE A 53 7.34 1.01 -1.93
N CYS A 54 6.62 0.88 -0.82
CA CYS A 54 5.21 1.21 -0.71
C CYS A 54 4.91 1.86 0.66
N PHE A 55 4.15 2.94 0.63
CA PHE A 55 3.62 3.63 1.79
C PHE A 55 2.09 3.61 1.72
N THR A 56 1.44 3.01 2.71
CA THR A 56 -0.02 2.94 2.82
C THR A 56 -0.50 3.94 3.87
N ALA A 57 -1.46 4.78 3.50
CA ALA A 57 -1.94 5.90 4.30
C ALA A 57 -3.43 5.79 4.59
N ASP A 58 -3.86 6.34 5.73
CA ASP A 58 -5.25 6.66 5.99
C ASP A 58 -5.66 7.97 5.34
N VAL A 59 -6.89 8.42 5.59
CA VAL A 59 -7.47 9.65 5.03
C VAL A 59 -6.66 10.92 5.31
N THR A 60 -5.78 10.94 6.31
CA THR A 60 -4.87 12.07 6.57
C THR A 60 -3.75 12.20 5.54
N GLY A 61 -3.56 11.18 4.68
CA GLY A 61 -2.43 11.11 3.75
C GLY A 61 -1.15 10.59 4.41
N LEU A 62 -1.24 10.21 5.69
CA LEU A 62 -0.19 9.60 6.53
C LEU A 62 -0.75 8.38 7.28
N GLN A 63 0.00 7.81 8.22
CA GLN A 63 -0.37 6.64 9.04
C GLN A 63 -0.86 7.06 10.44
N THR A 64 -1.63 8.14 10.52
CA THR A 64 -2.04 8.81 11.75
C THR A 64 -2.92 7.92 12.63
N PHE A 65 -3.81 7.13 12.02
CA PHE A 65 -4.79 6.29 12.68
C PHE A 65 -4.56 4.79 12.43
N ALA A 66 -3.28 4.37 12.32
CA ALA A 66 -2.95 2.99 11.99
C ALA A 66 -3.53 1.94 12.96
N ASP A 67 -3.68 2.28 14.25
CA ASP A 67 -4.32 1.38 15.22
C ASP A 67 -5.78 1.10 14.87
N HIS A 68 -6.52 2.13 14.44
CA HIS A 68 -7.91 1.99 14.01
C HIS A 68 -8.00 1.09 12.76
N TYR A 69 -7.15 1.33 11.78
CA TYR A 69 -7.11 0.57 10.54
C TYR A 69 -6.70 -0.90 10.77
N ARG A 70 -5.68 -1.16 11.60
CA ARG A 70 -5.30 -2.53 11.98
C ARG A 70 -6.45 -3.26 12.68
N ALA A 71 -7.13 -2.61 13.62
CA ALA A 71 -8.18 -3.24 14.41
C ALA A 71 -9.46 -3.53 13.62
N HIS A 72 -9.74 -2.76 12.57
CA HIS A 72 -11.03 -2.81 11.86
C HIS A 72 -10.92 -3.15 10.36
N GLY A 73 -9.72 -3.31 9.82
CA GLY A 73 -9.50 -3.58 8.40
C GLY A 73 -8.03 -3.81 8.04
N ILE A 74 -7.55 -3.07 7.04
CA ILE A 74 -6.22 -3.24 6.44
C ILE A 74 -5.20 -2.38 7.20
N GLY A 75 -4.14 -3.01 7.71
CA GLY A 75 -3.04 -2.32 8.40
C GLY A 75 -2.33 -1.28 7.52
N LEU A 76 -1.93 -0.16 8.13
CA LEU A 76 -1.16 0.89 7.45
C LEU A 76 0.32 0.64 7.70
N GLU A 77 1.05 0.33 6.64
CA GLU A 77 2.47 0.00 6.74
C GLU A 77 3.30 0.69 5.66
N THR A 78 4.59 0.82 5.99
CA THR A 78 5.63 1.22 5.06
C THR A 78 6.50 -0.01 4.83
N GLN A 79 6.56 -0.51 3.59
CA GLN A 79 7.31 -1.72 3.24
C GLN A 79 8.23 -1.46 2.07
N ALA A 80 9.34 -2.19 2.02
CA ALA A 80 10.27 -2.16 0.90
C ALA A 80 10.86 -3.53 0.62
N ARG A 81 11.22 -3.80 -0.63
CA ARG A 81 11.80 -5.09 -1.06
C ARG A 81 13.13 -5.40 -0.39
N TRP A 82 13.87 -4.40 0.07
CA TRP A 82 15.14 -4.56 0.77
C TRP A 82 14.99 -4.65 2.29
N ALA A 83 13.80 -4.40 2.84
CA ALA A 83 13.56 -4.39 4.28
C ALA A 83 13.19 -5.80 4.75
N TRP A 84 14.21 -6.61 5.02
CA TRP A 84 14.08 -7.96 5.58
C TRP A 84 14.91 -8.08 6.85
N HIS A 85 14.45 -8.91 7.76
CA HIS A 85 15.16 -9.31 8.97
C HIS A 85 15.24 -10.83 9.06
N GLU A 86 16.30 -11.32 9.68
CA GLU A 86 16.53 -12.73 9.95
C GLU A 86 17.05 -12.86 11.38
N ASP A 87 16.32 -13.60 12.22
CA ASP A 87 16.77 -13.91 13.56
C ASP A 87 17.96 -14.88 13.53
N PRO A 88 18.80 -14.92 14.59
CA PRO A 88 19.89 -15.87 14.66
C PRO A 88 19.42 -17.31 14.45
N ASN A 89 20.22 -18.09 13.72
CA ASN A 89 20.01 -19.53 13.48
C ASN A 89 21.03 -20.38 14.28
N PRO A 90 20.95 -20.42 15.62
CA PRO A 90 21.98 -21.07 16.45
C PRO A 90 22.06 -22.59 16.24
N HIS A 91 21.01 -23.21 15.71
CA HIS A 91 20.94 -24.64 15.43
C HIS A 91 21.30 -24.99 13.98
N GLY A 92 21.57 -23.98 13.13
CA GLY A 92 21.95 -24.19 11.73
C GLY A 92 20.85 -24.86 10.90
N TYR A 93 19.58 -24.56 11.19
CA TYR A 93 18.43 -25.13 10.50
C TYR A 93 18.47 -24.88 9.00
N LYS A 94 18.14 -25.93 8.23
CA LYS A 94 18.04 -25.94 6.77
C LYS A 94 16.68 -26.45 6.35
N LEU A 95 16.26 -26.14 5.12
CA LEU A 95 14.98 -26.64 4.58
C LEU A 95 14.86 -28.17 4.67
N ALA A 96 15.97 -28.89 4.49
CA ALA A 96 16.04 -30.34 4.63
C ALA A 96 15.63 -30.85 6.02
N ASP A 97 15.80 -30.06 7.08
CA ASP A 97 15.43 -30.44 8.45
C ASP A 97 13.90 -30.44 8.67
N ALA A 98 13.17 -29.77 7.78
CA ALA A 98 11.70 -29.77 7.72
C ALA A 98 11.14 -30.71 6.63
N ASN A 99 12.00 -31.42 5.90
CA ASN A 99 11.56 -32.26 4.79
C ASN A 99 10.97 -33.60 5.24
N LYS A 100 9.98 -34.06 4.48
CA LYS A 100 9.46 -35.43 4.46
C LYS A 100 9.52 -35.93 3.01
N SER A 101 10.00 -37.15 2.82
CA SER A 101 10.05 -37.77 1.49
C SER A 101 8.68 -38.31 1.09
N TYR A 102 8.32 -38.09 -0.17
CA TYR A 102 7.12 -38.64 -0.78
C TYR A 102 7.50 -39.44 -2.02
N THR A 103 7.01 -40.68 -2.10
CA THR A 103 7.26 -41.56 -3.25
C THR A 103 6.00 -41.68 -4.09
N ALA A 104 6.07 -41.26 -5.35
CA ALA A 104 4.99 -41.40 -6.32
C ALA A 104 5.56 -41.70 -7.71
N HIS A 105 4.90 -42.60 -8.46
CA HIS A 105 5.30 -43.00 -9.82
C HIS A 105 6.79 -43.38 -9.96
N GLY A 106 7.35 -44.09 -8.98
CA GLY A 106 8.75 -44.53 -8.99
C GLY A 106 9.78 -43.42 -8.73
N LYS A 107 9.34 -42.22 -8.34
CA LYS A 107 10.22 -41.11 -7.94
C LYS A 107 9.99 -40.75 -6.48
N THR A 108 11.08 -40.50 -5.76
CA THR A 108 11.06 -39.97 -4.40
C THR A 108 11.49 -38.51 -4.44
N VAL A 109 10.69 -37.63 -3.86
CA VAL A 109 10.97 -36.18 -3.75
C VAL A 109 10.74 -35.74 -2.31
N ASP A 110 11.64 -34.88 -1.81
CA ASP A 110 11.53 -34.29 -0.49
C ASP A 110 10.74 -32.99 -0.53
N TYR A 111 9.75 -32.87 0.34
CA TYR A 111 8.95 -31.66 0.51
C TYR A 111 9.01 -31.17 1.96
N PRO A 112 9.10 -29.85 2.20
CA PRO A 112 9.18 -29.26 3.54
C PRO A 112 7.80 -29.28 4.23
N THR A 113 7.30 -30.46 4.56
CA THR A 113 5.95 -30.68 5.10
C THR A 113 5.93 -31.14 6.57
N ARG A 114 7.09 -31.30 7.22
CA ARG A 114 7.14 -31.48 8.68
C ARG A 114 6.93 -30.13 9.32
N LEU A 115 5.72 -29.85 9.81
CA LEU A 115 5.35 -28.54 10.37
C LEU A 115 5.53 -28.46 11.88
N ASP A 116 5.73 -29.59 12.55
CA ASP A 116 5.76 -29.76 14.01
C ASP A 116 7.19 -29.83 14.57
N VAL A 117 8.20 -29.50 13.77
CA VAL A 117 9.62 -29.52 14.17
C VAL A 117 10.17 -28.12 14.38
N PRO A 118 11.15 -27.91 15.28
CA PRO A 118 11.75 -26.60 15.53
C PRO A 118 12.31 -25.91 14.27
N ALA A 119 12.91 -26.68 13.36
CA ALA A 119 13.39 -26.16 12.07
C ALA A 119 12.26 -25.50 11.25
N ALA A 120 11.08 -26.11 11.22
CA ALA A 120 9.95 -25.60 10.45
C ALA A 120 9.33 -24.35 11.08
N ALA A 121 9.35 -24.24 12.41
CA ALA A 121 8.96 -23.00 13.08
C ALA A 121 9.90 -21.86 12.69
N TRP A 122 11.22 -22.06 12.83
CA TRP A 122 12.22 -21.05 12.49
C TRP A 122 12.17 -20.66 11.01
N LEU A 123 12.13 -21.63 10.08
CA LEU A 123 12.09 -21.38 8.63
C LEU A 123 10.80 -20.71 8.14
N ARG A 124 9.70 -20.84 8.87
CA ARG A 124 8.46 -20.12 8.58
C ARG A 124 8.48 -18.68 9.05
N GLU A 125 9.26 -18.42 10.09
CA GLU A 125 9.42 -17.10 10.69
C GLU A 125 10.58 -16.33 10.06
N ASN A 126 11.51 -16.99 9.35
CA ASN A 126 12.75 -16.39 8.88
C ASN A 126 13.15 -16.83 7.46
N PRO A 127 13.70 -15.91 6.62
CA PRO A 127 13.69 -14.45 6.82
C PRO A 127 12.26 -13.90 6.71
N HIS A 128 11.99 -12.77 7.34
CA HIS A 128 10.69 -12.11 7.29
C HIS A 128 10.81 -10.62 6.91
N PRO A 129 9.75 -10.02 6.35
CA PRO A 129 9.73 -8.58 6.09
C PRO A 129 9.95 -7.79 7.38
N GLN A 130 10.76 -6.75 7.31
CA GLN A 130 10.92 -5.76 8.37
C GLN A 130 10.04 -4.54 8.02
N PRO A 131 9.05 -4.19 8.84
CA PRO A 131 8.27 -2.97 8.62
C PRO A 131 9.15 -1.74 8.84
N LEU A 132 9.00 -0.76 7.96
CA LEU A 132 9.71 0.52 8.07
C LEU A 132 8.97 1.48 9.01
N GLY A 133 9.56 2.66 9.21
CA GLY A 133 9.02 3.68 10.10
C GLY A 133 7.58 4.08 9.76
N GLN A 134 6.82 4.33 10.82
CA GLN A 134 5.50 4.93 10.75
C GLN A 134 5.61 6.45 10.69
N LEU A 135 4.98 7.06 9.69
CA LEU A 135 4.88 8.52 9.57
C LEU A 135 3.44 8.96 9.83
N ALA A 136 3.22 9.76 10.87
CA ALA A 136 1.90 10.13 11.36
C ALA A 136 1.83 11.62 11.69
N LEU A 137 0.63 12.19 11.73
CA LEU A 137 0.43 13.49 12.36
C LEU A 137 0.46 13.36 13.88
N ALA A 138 1.05 14.35 14.53
CA ALA A 138 0.95 14.57 15.97
C ALA A 138 0.28 15.92 16.18
N TYR A 139 -0.87 15.91 16.85
CA TYR A 139 -1.59 17.11 17.21
C TYR A 139 -2.31 16.90 18.54
N THR A 140 -2.25 17.93 19.38
CA THR A 140 -2.98 17.99 20.63
C THR A 140 -3.89 19.21 20.55
N HIS A 141 -5.18 19.01 20.77
CA HIS A 141 -6.18 20.08 20.78
C HIS A 141 -5.89 21.08 21.90
N ARG A 142 -6.51 22.27 21.81
CA ARG A 142 -6.36 23.31 22.84
C ARG A 142 -6.83 22.87 24.23
N ASP A 143 -7.78 21.94 24.28
CA ASP A 143 -8.31 21.35 25.52
C ASP A 143 -7.40 20.23 26.09
N GLY A 144 -6.27 19.94 25.43
CA GLY A 144 -5.31 18.92 25.84
C GLY A 144 -5.61 17.51 25.34
N ARG A 145 -6.72 17.28 24.63
CA ARG A 145 -7.02 15.96 24.05
C ARG A 145 -6.08 15.64 22.89
N PRO A 146 -5.66 14.37 22.71
CA PRO A 146 -4.95 13.95 21.51
C PRO A 146 -5.91 13.94 20.31
N LEU A 147 -5.36 14.11 19.11
CA LEU A 147 -6.10 13.96 17.87
C LEU A 147 -6.72 12.55 17.76
N ALA A 148 -8.02 12.46 17.55
CA ALA A 148 -8.74 11.23 17.26
C ALA A 148 -9.31 11.25 15.82
N LEU A 149 -9.68 10.08 15.31
CA LEU A 149 -10.25 9.95 13.97
C LEU A 149 -11.56 10.76 13.81
N ALA A 150 -12.33 10.87 14.89
CA ALA A 150 -13.58 11.63 14.92
C ALA A 150 -13.38 13.15 14.84
N ASP A 151 -12.16 13.66 15.06
CA ASP A 151 -11.84 15.08 14.93
C ASP A 151 -11.42 15.46 13.49
N VAL A 152 -11.45 14.49 12.55
CA VAL A 152 -11.11 14.68 11.13
C VAL A 152 -12.38 14.78 10.29
N ASP A 153 -12.74 16.02 9.96
CA ASP A 153 -13.95 16.35 9.21
C ASP A 153 -13.66 16.70 7.75
N ALA A 154 -14.72 16.76 6.94
CA ALA A 154 -14.69 17.22 5.55
C ALA A 154 -13.59 16.54 4.70
N VAL A 155 -13.44 15.22 4.87
CA VAL A 155 -12.47 14.39 4.16
C VAL A 155 -12.69 14.46 2.65
N ASP A 156 -11.61 14.72 1.93
CA ASP A 156 -11.52 14.72 0.48
C ASP A 156 -10.12 14.20 0.09
N GLN A 157 -9.99 12.87 0.00
CA GLN A 157 -8.75 12.19 -0.34
C GLN A 157 -8.81 11.61 -1.75
N ARG A 158 -7.85 11.97 -2.60
CA ARG A 158 -7.75 11.51 -3.99
C ARG A 158 -6.38 10.90 -4.29
N LEU A 159 -6.38 9.75 -4.94
CA LEU A 159 -5.17 9.17 -5.52
C LEU A 159 -5.14 9.42 -7.02
N ASP A 160 -4.23 10.29 -7.46
CA ASP A 160 -3.95 10.47 -8.88
C ASP A 160 -3.14 9.28 -9.40
N LEU A 161 -3.83 8.32 -10.02
CA LEU A 161 -3.24 7.11 -10.57
C LEU A 161 -2.26 7.37 -11.73
N TRP A 162 -2.39 8.50 -12.44
CA TRP A 162 -1.52 8.83 -13.57
C TRP A 162 -0.17 9.37 -13.09
N ARG A 163 -0.19 10.20 -12.04
CA ARG A 163 1.01 10.82 -11.47
C ARG A 163 1.60 10.04 -10.29
N GLY A 164 0.83 9.17 -9.65
CA GLY A 164 1.23 8.48 -8.42
C GLY A 164 1.27 9.40 -7.20
N ILE A 165 0.34 10.35 -7.11
CA ILE A 165 0.28 11.36 -6.06
C ILE A 165 -1.01 11.18 -5.25
N LEU A 166 -0.86 11.03 -3.94
CA LEU A 166 -1.98 11.04 -2.99
C LEU A 166 -2.15 12.46 -2.45
N THR A 167 -3.37 13.00 -2.54
CA THR A 167 -3.72 14.29 -1.93
C THR A 167 -4.88 14.08 -0.97
N SER A 168 -4.65 14.40 0.30
CA SER A 168 -5.65 14.40 1.36
C SER A 168 -5.96 15.83 1.76
N ALA A 169 -7.23 16.21 1.75
CA ALA A 169 -7.70 17.45 2.35
C ALA A 169 -8.81 17.15 3.36
N TYR A 170 -8.76 17.82 4.51
CA TYR A 170 -9.72 17.65 5.60
C TYR A 170 -9.61 18.86 6.55
N THR A 171 -10.41 18.86 7.60
CA THR A 171 -10.36 19.87 8.65
C THR A 171 -10.14 19.24 10.02
N ILE A 172 -9.35 19.90 10.85
CA ILE A 172 -9.20 19.63 12.29
C ILE A 172 -9.45 20.95 13.01
N ASP A 173 -10.29 20.98 14.05
CA ASP A 173 -10.66 22.21 14.77
C ASP A 173 -11.13 23.35 13.84
N GLY A 174 -11.85 22.99 12.76
CA GLY A 174 -12.35 23.93 11.75
C GLY A 174 -11.28 24.45 10.78
N GLU A 175 -10.04 24.00 10.88
CA GLU A 175 -8.90 24.51 10.12
C GLU A 175 -8.47 23.52 9.06
N ARG A 176 -8.28 24.01 7.83
CA ARG A 176 -7.95 23.17 6.69
C ARG A 176 -6.53 22.61 6.82
N VAL A 177 -6.41 21.32 6.56
CA VAL A 177 -5.13 20.62 6.40
C VAL A 177 -5.13 19.98 5.02
N VAL A 178 -4.05 20.22 4.26
CA VAL A 178 -3.80 19.55 2.99
C VAL A 178 -2.48 18.81 3.09
N VAL A 179 -2.50 17.52 2.80
CA VAL A 179 -1.32 16.65 2.79
C VAL A 179 -1.17 16.07 1.40
N THR A 180 0.00 16.26 0.80
CA THR A 180 0.39 15.62 -0.47
C THR A 180 1.49 14.62 -0.19
N THR A 181 1.27 13.37 -0.58
CA THR A 181 2.18 12.25 -0.34
C THR A 181 2.50 11.58 -1.67
N ALA A 182 3.78 11.35 -1.94
CA ALA A 182 4.24 10.70 -3.16
C ALA A 182 5.52 9.90 -2.89
N VAL A 183 5.76 8.86 -3.69
CA VAL A 183 7.03 8.13 -3.69
C VAL A 183 7.76 8.47 -4.99
N ALA A 184 9.01 8.93 -4.88
CA ALA A 184 9.81 9.27 -6.04
C ALA A 184 9.99 8.01 -6.93
N PRO A 185 9.74 8.11 -8.25
CA PRO A 185 10.03 7.03 -9.15
C PRO A 185 11.55 6.88 -9.34
N ASP A 186 11.98 5.69 -9.77
CA ASP A 186 13.39 5.37 -9.96
C ASP A 186 14.15 6.35 -10.86
N ARG A 187 13.46 6.95 -11.85
CA ARG A 187 14.06 7.97 -12.73
C ARG A 187 14.45 9.26 -12.00
N ASP A 188 13.72 9.62 -10.94
CA ASP A 188 13.88 10.88 -10.21
C ASP A 188 14.75 10.68 -8.95
N SER A 189 14.78 9.46 -8.40
CA SER A 189 15.61 9.06 -7.27
C SER A 189 16.26 7.70 -7.54
N PRO A 190 17.27 7.63 -8.43
CA PRO A 190 17.96 6.39 -8.71
C PRO A 190 18.62 5.85 -7.43
N ASP A 191 18.51 4.54 -7.24
CA ASP A 191 19.06 3.79 -6.09
C ASP A 191 18.54 4.22 -4.70
N ARG A 192 17.46 5.00 -4.63
CA ARG A 192 16.85 5.40 -3.35
C ARG A 192 15.33 5.25 -3.40
N ASP A 193 14.77 4.75 -2.32
CA ASP A 193 13.33 4.81 -2.08
C ASP A 193 13.02 6.05 -1.25
N THR A 194 12.39 7.05 -1.88
CA THR A 194 12.14 8.35 -1.27
C THR A 194 10.65 8.63 -1.16
N LEU A 195 10.15 8.69 0.07
CA LEU A 195 8.82 9.21 0.40
C LEU A 195 8.90 10.73 0.56
N ALA A 196 8.08 11.47 -0.19
CA ALA A 196 7.93 12.91 -0.06
C ALA A 196 6.55 13.24 0.53
N VAL A 197 6.53 14.13 1.51
CA VAL A 197 5.31 14.61 2.15
C VAL A 197 5.35 16.14 2.21
N ARG A 198 4.29 16.78 1.74
CA ARG A 198 4.06 18.22 1.87
C ARG A 198 2.77 18.44 2.67
N ILE A 199 2.87 19.23 3.74
CA ILE A 199 1.74 19.56 4.62
C ILE A 199 1.52 21.07 4.57
N GLU A 200 0.27 21.47 4.34
CA GLU A 200 -0.15 22.86 4.30
C GLU A 200 -1.32 23.06 5.28
N SER A 201 -1.06 23.80 6.37
CA SER A 201 -2.07 24.19 7.34
C SER A 201 -1.59 25.32 8.25
N THR A 202 -2.50 26.18 8.68
CA THR A 202 -2.27 27.14 9.78
C THR A 202 -2.01 26.45 11.12
N LEU A 203 -2.45 25.19 11.27
CA LEU A 203 -2.22 24.39 12.48
C LEU A 203 -0.75 24.06 12.73
N LEU A 204 0.12 24.13 11.72
CA LEU A 204 1.57 23.95 11.88
C LEU A 204 2.15 24.98 12.87
N ALA A 205 1.65 26.22 12.84
CA ALA A 205 2.02 27.26 13.80
C ALA A 205 1.40 27.07 15.20
N ARG A 206 0.49 26.10 15.36
CA ARG A 206 -0.26 25.79 16.59
C ARG A 206 -0.01 24.38 17.09
N GLY A 207 1.12 23.77 16.70
CA GLY A 207 1.58 22.49 17.25
C GLY A 207 1.23 21.26 16.42
N LEU A 208 0.62 21.38 15.24
CA LEU A 208 0.56 20.26 14.29
C LEU A 208 1.99 19.92 13.87
N ALA A 209 2.38 18.68 14.09
CA ALA A 209 3.71 18.17 13.78
C ALA A 209 3.63 16.82 13.08
N VAL A 210 4.77 16.38 12.56
CA VAL A 210 4.95 15.03 12.01
C VAL A 210 5.70 14.20 13.03
N ARG A 211 5.18 13.00 13.31
CA ARG A 211 5.83 11.98 14.12
C ARG A 211 6.37 10.89 13.21
N LEU A 212 7.67 10.63 13.33
CA LEU A 212 8.31 9.43 12.81
C LEU A 212 8.52 8.47 13.98
N ALA A 213 7.99 7.24 13.88
CA ALA A 213 8.21 6.19 14.87
C ALA A 213 8.74 4.93 14.20
N LEU A 214 9.80 4.34 14.76
CA LEU A 214 10.45 3.14 14.21
C LEU A 214 10.04 1.92 15.04
N PRO A 215 9.31 0.95 14.44
CA PRO A 215 8.97 -0.29 15.14
C PRO A 215 10.19 -1.21 15.20
N ARG A 216 10.22 -2.10 16.19
CA ARG A 216 11.24 -3.17 16.25
C ARG A 216 11.02 -4.25 15.19
N GLY A 217 9.80 -4.38 14.71
CA GLY A 217 9.35 -5.44 13.81
C GLY A 217 7.87 -5.69 14.03
N TYR A 218 7.43 -6.92 13.78
CA TYR A 218 6.11 -7.38 14.15
C TYR A 218 6.13 -8.09 15.50
N VAL A 219 5.02 -8.05 16.23
CA VAL A 219 4.86 -8.88 17.44
C VAL A 219 4.79 -10.35 17.00
N ALA A 220 5.85 -11.09 17.32
CA ALA A 220 5.99 -12.50 16.97
C ALA A 220 4.85 -13.36 17.54
N GLY A 221 4.50 -14.44 16.83
CA GLY A 221 3.46 -15.39 17.25
C GLY A 221 2.01 -14.97 16.96
N ILE A 222 1.76 -13.70 16.60
CA ILE A 222 0.45 -13.27 16.12
C ILE A 222 0.35 -13.55 14.62
N LYS A 223 -0.67 -14.32 14.21
CA LYS A 223 -0.97 -14.60 12.80
C LYS A 223 -1.99 -13.59 12.29
N GLN A 224 -1.88 -13.24 11.01
CA GLN A 224 -2.80 -12.36 10.28
C GLN A 224 -2.85 -10.93 10.87
N ASN A 225 -2.30 -9.96 10.13
CA ASN A 225 -2.24 -8.56 10.54
C ASN A 225 -1.57 -8.34 11.93
N PRO A 226 -0.36 -8.88 12.17
CA PRO A 226 0.32 -8.72 13.45
C PRO A 226 0.58 -7.23 13.75
N PRO A 227 0.39 -6.77 14.99
CA PRO A 227 0.74 -5.42 15.36
C PRO A 227 2.26 -5.20 15.26
N LEU A 228 2.64 -3.95 15.04
CA LEU A 228 4.03 -3.51 15.13
C LEU A 228 4.51 -3.55 16.59
N ASP A 229 5.76 -3.97 16.81
CA ASP A 229 6.36 -4.03 18.14
C ASP A 229 6.96 -2.68 18.54
N TRP A 230 6.35 -2.07 19.56
CA TRP A 230 6.76 -0.81 20.19
C TRP A 230 7.29 -1.00 21.62
N SER A 231 7.47 -2.23 22.09
CA SER A 231 7.64 -2.57 23.51
C SER A 231 8.95 -2.10 24.14
N GLN A 232 9.99 -1.83 23.34
CA GLN A 232 11.31 -1.40 23.83
C GLN A 232 11.80 -0.15 23.09
N PRO A 233 11.17 1.02 23.28
CA PRO A 233 11.53 2.24 22.55
C PRO A 233 12.98 2.68 22.79
N ALA A 234 13.54 2.41 23.98
CA ALA A 234 14.92 2.75 24.34
C ALA A 234 15.99 1.87 23.64
N SER A 235 15.58 0.82 22.92
CA SER A 235 16.51 -0.01 22.15
C SER A 235 16.95 0.61 20.82
N HIS A 236 16.32 1.72 20.41
CA HIS A 236 16.68 2.49 19.22
C HIS A 236 17.23 3.85 19.62
N THR A 237 18.17 4.35 18.83
CA THR A 237 18.63 5.75 18.90
C THR A 237 18.40 6.38 17.54
N THR A 238 17.79 7.56 17.52
CA THR A 238 17.58 8.35 16.30
C THR A 238 18.43 9.61 16.37
N THR A 239 19.13 9.93 15.30
CA THR A 239 19.87 11.20 15.13
C THR A 239 19.21 11.96 13.99
N ILE A 240 18.83 13.22 14.24
CA ILE A 240 18.19 14.13 13.28
C ILE A 240 19.23 15.10 12.76
#